data_AF-A0A7V2RKN4-F1
#
_entry.id   AF-A0A7V2RKN4-F1
#
_cell.length_a   1.000
_cell.length_b   1.000
_cell.length_c   1.000
_cell.angle_alpha   90.00
_cell.angle_beta   90.00
_cell.angle_gamma   90.00
#
_symmetry.space_group_name_H-M   'P 1'
#
loop_
_entity.id
_entity.type
_entity.pdbx_description
1 polymer ?
#
loop_
_entity_poly.entity_id
_entity_poly.type
_entity_poly.pdbx_seq_one_letter_code
_entity_poly.pdbx_strand_id
1 'polypeptide(L)'
;MGPSSIQNSSNPAVSVLLKEVEALDKKELNEFINLFLSMHTGHIELTEAASKAFLKLMPSFDDNSLQEIADQAFLAIAKRRAPSLSKQETELMAIINTALPSAEWAKVQELYGKTEAGTISKAELKEYGLLTDKMEEIAANRLYAIAELAKIKHMTAKELMNKLGLIKPNNVI
;
A
#
# COMPACT_ATOMS: atom_id res chain seq x y z
N MET A 1 -13.12 -26.93 -44.75
CA MET A 1 -12.45 -27.68 -43.67
C MET A 1 -12.54 -26.83 -42.41
N GLY A 2 -13.16 -27.37 -41.36
CA GLY A 2 -13.51 -26.65 -40.13
C GLY A 2 -12.32 -26.32 -39.22
N PRO A 3 -12.58 -25.63 -38.09
CA PRO A 3 -11.56 -25.05 -37.22
C PRO A 3 -11.02 -26.07 -36.22
N SER A 4 -9.70 -26.21 -36.12
CA SER A 4 -8.97 -26.89 -35.03
C SER A 4 -7.53 -26.39 -35.16
N SER A 5 -6.90 -25.71 -34.19
CA SER A 5 -6.76 -26.16 -32.81
C SER A 5 -6.30 -24.98 -31.93
N ILE A 6 -7.16 -24.50 -31.03
CA ILE A 6 -6.70 -23.78 -29.82
C ILE A 6 -7.03 -24.70 -28.65
N GLN A 7 -6.24 -25.76 -28.47
CA GLN A 7 -6.24 -26.55 -27.24
C GLN A 7 -4.84 -27.12 -27.01
N ASN A 8 -4.03 -26.40 -26.23
CA ASN A 8 -3.27 -26.94 -25.11
C ASN A 8 -2.36 -25.86 -24.53
N SER A 9 -2.93 -25.05 -23.63
CA SER A 9 -2.13 -24.42 -22.59
C SER A 9 -2.30 -25.29 -21.35
N SER A 10 -1.28 -26.06 -20.98
CA SER A 10 -1.26 -26.92 -19.79
C SER A 10 -1.15 -26.12 -18.47
N ASN A 11 -1.38 -24.80 -18.51
CA ASN A 11 -1.30 -23.93 -17.37
C ASN A 11 -2.72 -23.68 -16.80
N PRO A 12 -3.04 -24.15 -15.58
CA PRO A 12 -4.35 -23.97 -14.97
C PRO A 12 -4.75 -22.49 -14.87
N ALA A 13 -3.79 -21.56 -14.67
CA ALA A 13 -4.07 -20.12 -14.65
C ALA A 13 -4.57 -19.59 -16.00
N VAL A 14 -4.05 -20.11 -17.12
CA VAL A 14 -4.48 -19.72 -18.48
C VAL A 14 -5.88 -20.26 -18.78
N SER A 15 -6.23 -21.43 -18.26
CA SER A 15 -7.57 -22.01 -18.43
C SER A 15 -8.66 -21.28 -17.64
N VAL A 16 -8.31 -20.70 -16.48
CA VAL A 16 -9.21 -19.85 -15.67
C VAL A 16 -9.41 -18.50 -16.37
N LEU A 17 -8.31 -17.88 -16.81
CA LEU A 17 -8.37 -16.62 -17.57
C LEU A 17 -9.18 -16.79 -18.87
N LEU A 18 -9.04 -17.90 -19.58
CA LEU A 18 -9.84 -18.16 -20.79
C LEU A 18 -11.35 -18.24 -20.51
N LYS A 19 -11.76 -18.87 -19.40
CA LYS A 19 -13.18 -18.95 -19.01
C LYS A 19 -13.76 -17.61 -18.59
N GLU A 20 -12.98 -16.77 -17.91
CA GLU A 20 -13.41 -15.43 -17.50
C GLU A 20 -13.44 -14.46 -18.69
N VAL A 21 -12.52 -14.62 -19.65
CA VAL A 21 -12.49 -13.89 -20.91
C VAL A 21 -13.65 -14.28 -21.84
N GLU A 22 -14.10 -15.53 -21.83
CA GLU A 22 -15.30 -16.00 -22.54
C GLU A 22 -16.61 -15.45 -21.96
N ALA A 23 -16.62 -15.01 -20.70
CA ALA A 23 -17.78 -14.41 -20.04
C ALA A 23 -17.93 -12.89 -20.30
N LEU A 24 -16.94 -12.27 -20.95
CA LEU A 24 -16.99 -10.87 -21.36
C LEU A 24 -17.84 -10.71 -22.62
N ASP A 25 -18.65 -9.65 -22.68
CA ASP A 25 -19.35 -9.34 -23.92
C ASP A 25 -18.35 -8.97 -25.04
N LYS A 26 -18.76 -9.03 -26.31
CA LYS A 26 -17.87 -8.75 -27.46
C LYS A 26 -17.21 -7.35 -27.40
N LYS A 27 -17.87 -6.37 -26.77
CA LYS A 27 -17.35 -5.02 -26.60
C LYS A 27 -16.31 -5.01 -25.48
N GLU A 28 -16.57 -5.65 -24.34
CA GLU A 28 -15.63 -5.79 -23.23
C GLU A 28 -14.37 -6.58 -23.64
N LEU A 29 -14.52 -7.65 -24.42
CA LEU A 29 -13.42 -8.44 -24.95
C LEU A 29 -12.53 -7.64 -25.90
N ASN A 30 -13.14 -6.88 -26.81
CA ASN A 30 -12.40 -6.03 -27.74
C ASN A 30 -11.64 -4.91 -27.03
N GLU A 31 -12.22 -4.32 -25.97
CA GLU A 31 -11.54 -3.31 -25.15
C GLU A 31 -10.39 -3.91 -24.32
N PHE A 32 -10.55 -5.14 -23.81
CA PHE A 32 -9.47 -5.85 -23.11
C PHE A 32 -8.31 -6.20 -24.05
N ILE A 33 -8.60 -6.68 -25.27
CA ILE A 33 -7.60 -6.93 -26.32
C ILE A 33 -6.90 -5.63 -26.70
N ASN A 34 -7.64 -4.54 -26.86
CA ASN A 34 -7.07 -3.23 -27.16
C ASN A 34 -6.16 -2.73 -26.02
N LEU A 35 -6.55 -2.89 -24.76
CA LEU A 35 -5.70 -2.57 -23.60
C LEU A 35 -4.42 -3.42 -23.59
N PHE A 36 -4.53 -4.71 -23.88
CA PHE A 36 -3.38 -5.61 -23.92
C PHE A 36 -2.39 -5.25 -25.03
N LEU A 37 -2.90 -4.91 -26.22
CA LEU A 37 -2.09 -4.44 -27.34
C LEU A 37 -1.48 -3.06 -27.06
N SER A 38 -2.23 -2.16 -26.40
CA SER A 38 -1.78 -0.80 -26.10
C SER A 38 -0.70 -0.75 -25.00
N MET A 39 -0.71 -1.72 -24.07
CA MET A 39 0.39 -1.96 -23.11
C MET A 39 1.72 -2.32 -23.80
N HIS A 40 1.69 -2.97 -24.98
CA HIS A 40 2.90 -3.27 -25.76
C HIS A 40 3.37 -2.10 -26.64
N THR A 41 2.49 -1.17 -27.00
CA THR A 41 2.81 -0.05 -27.91
C THR A 41 3.03 1.29 -27.18
N GLY A 42 3.02 1.32 -25.84
CA GLY A 42 3.39 2.50 -25.04
C GLY A 42 2.35 3.62 -24.99
N HIS A 43 1.14 3.41 -25.51
CA HIS A 43 0.01 4.34 -25.38
C HIS A 43 -1.05 3.70 -24.49
N ILE A 44 -1.15 4.13 -23.23
CA ILE A 44 -2.15 3.60 -22.30
C ILE A 44 -3.22 4.66 -22.07
N GLU A 45 -4.36 4.54 -22.74
CA GLU A 45 -5.62 5.10 -22.24
C GLU A 45 -6.40 3.97 -21.56
N LEU A 46 -6.39 3.94 -20.23
CA LEU A 46 -7.20 3.01 -19.46
C LEU A 46 -8.65 3.51 -19.49
N THR A 47 -9.45 2.98 -20.42
CA THR A 47 -10.88 3.33 -20.55
C THR A 47 -11.68 2.84 -19.33
N GLU A 48 -12.83 3.45 -19.07
CA GLU A 48 -13.72 3.05 -17.95
C GLU A 48 -14.13 1.58 -18.05
N ALA A 49 -14.37 1.09 -19.28
CA ALA A 49 -14.70 -0.30 -19.55
C ALA A 49 -13.54 -1.25 -19.21
N ALA A 50 -12.32 -0.89 -19.61
CA ALA A 50 -11.12 -1.68 -19.33
C ALA A 50 -10.78 -1.72 -17.83
N SER A 51 -10.99 -0.60 -17.12
CA SER A 51 -10.87 -0.55 -15.65
C SER A 51 -11.88 -1.47 -14.96
N LYS A 52 -13.15 -1.47 -15.40
CA LYS A 52 -14.17 -2.37 -14.84
C LYS A 52 -13.87 -3.84 -15.12
N ALA A 53 -13.39 -4.17 -16.31
CA ALA A 53 -12.98 -5.54 -16.65
C ALA A 53 -11.81 -6.00 -15.76
N PHE A 54 -10.81 -5.16 -15.52
CA PHE A 54 -9.71 -5.46 -14.61
C PHE A 54 -10.18 -5.67 -13.16
N LEU A 55 -11.06 -4.82 -12.66
CA LEU A 55 -11.62 -4.95 -11.30
C LEU A 55 -12.42 -6.24 -11.11
N LYS A 56 -13.12 -6.72 -12.15
CA LYS A 56 -13.83 -8.02 -12.10
C LYS A 56 -12.87 -9.21 -11.98
N LEU A 57 -11.63 -9.07 -12.45
CA LEU A 57 -10.62 -10.12 -12.40
C LEU A 57 -9.83 -10.11 -11.08
N MET A 58 -9.79 -9.01 -10.32
CA MET A 58 -9.03 -8.93 -9.06
C MET A 58 -9.29 -10.09 -8.05
N PRO A 59 -10.52 -10.61 -7.89
CA PRO A 59 -10.76 -11.75 -6.99
C PRO A 59 -10.02 -13.04 -7.36
N SER A 60 -9.50 -13.18 -8.58
CA SER A 60 -8.73 -14.36 -9.02
C SER A 60 -7.23 -14.25 -8.70
N PHE A 61 -6.77 -13.12 -8.17
CA PHE A 61 -5.37 -12.88 -7.79
C PHE A 61 -5.18 -13.22 -6.31
N ASP A 62 -3.99 -13.72 -5.95
CA ASP A 62 -3.65 -13.91 -4.54
C ASP A 62 -3.36 -12.57 -3.84
N ASP A 63 -3.41 -12.59 -2.50
CA ASP A 63 -3.26 -11.39 -1.67
C ASP A 63 -1.94 -10.65 -1.90
N ASN A 64 -0.84 -11.35 -2.19
CA ASN A 64 0.46 -10.71 -2.42
C ASN A 64 0.47 -9.96 -3.76
N SER A 65 -0.09 -10.60 -4.80
CA SER A 65 -0.24 -9.98 -6.12
C SER A 65 -1.14 -8.75 -6.08
N LEU A 66 -2.24 -8.82 -5.31
CA LEU A 66 -3.14 -7.67 -5.11
C LEU A 66 -2.46 -6.54 -4.36
N GLN A 67 -1.67 -6.86 -3.33
CA GLN A 67 -0.90 -5.86 -2.58
C GLN A 67 0.14 -5.18 -3.48
N GLU A 68 0.84 -5.93 -4.32
CA GLU A 68 1.84 -5.38 -5.24
C GLU A 68 1.21 -4.45 -6.28
N ILE A 69 0.04 -4.82 -6.83
CA ILE A 69 -0.73 -3.97 -7.75
C ILE A 69 -1.15 -2.66 -7.06
N ALA A 70 -1.66 -2.75 -5.82
CA ALA A 70 -2.06 -1.57 -5.05
C ALA A 70 -0.86 -0.64 -4.79
N ASP A 71 0.27 -1.18 -4.35
CA ASP A 71 1.48 -0.42 -4.07
C ASP A 71 2.01 0.29 -5.33
N GLN A 72 2.01 -0.39 -6.48
CA GLN A 72 2.42 0.22 -7.76
C GLN A 72 1.43 1.30 -8.23
N ALA A 73 0.12 1.09 -8.06
CA ALA A 73 -0.89 2.10 -8.37
C ALA A 73 -0.75 3.33 -7.48
N PHE A 74 -0.55 3.14 -6.17
CA PHE A 74 -0.28 4.24 -5.23
C PHE A 74 0.99 5.00 -5.57
N LEU A 75 2.07 4.29 -5.94
CA LEU A 75 3.33 4.91 -6.37
C LEU A 75 3.15 5.74 -7.65
N ALA A 76 2.40 5.23 -8.63
CA ALA A 76 2.11 5.95 -9.88
C ALA A 76 1.24 7.19 -9.63
N ILE A 77 0.22 7.08 -8.77
CA ILE A 77 -0.62 8.19 -8.36
C ILE A 77 0.21 9.24 -7.60
N ALA A 78 1.09 8.81 -6.69
CA ALA A 78 1.99 9.70 -5.95
C ALA A 78 2.94 10.46 -6.89
N LYS A 79 3.54 9.76 -7.86
CA LYS A 79 4.40 10.37 -8.90
C LYS A 79 3.66 11.37 -9.78
N ARG A 80 2.38 11.11 -10.10
CA ARG A 80 1.57 11.97 -10.98
C ARG A 80 0.94 13.17 -10.26
N ARG A 81 0.70 13.06 -8.95
CA ARG A 81 0.09 14.12 -8.12
C ARG A 81 1.10 15.03 -7.44
N ALA A 82 2.38 14.65 -7.38
CA ALA A 82 3.43 15.50 -6.86
C ALA A 82 4.01 16.41 -7.96
N PRO A 83 4.03 17.75 -7.81
CA PRO A 83 5.22 18.48 -8.23
C PRO A 83 6.37 17.81 -7.48
N SER A 84 7.41 17.32 -8.16
CA SER A 84 8.50 16.53 -7.56
C SER A 84 8.83 17.05 -6.15
N LEU A 85 8.55 16.25 -5.11
CA LEU A 85 8.84 16.64 -3.74
C LEU A 85 10.30 17.06 -3.68
N SER A 86 10.56 18.22 -3.11
CA SER A 86 11.93 18.64 -2.86
C SER A 86 12.65 17.59 -2.01
N LYS A 87 13.98 17.57 -2.09
CA LYS A 87 14.81 16.68 -1.27
C LYS A 87 14.43 16.78 0.22
N GLN A 88 14.21 18.01 0.70
CA GLN A 88 13.82 18.28 2.08
C GLN A 88 12.46 17.66 2.44
N GLU A 89 11.45 17.78 1.57
CA GLU A 89 10.14 17.17 1.82
C GLU A 89 10.20 15.64 1.83
N THR A 90 11.07 15.06 0.99
CA THR A 90 11.29 13.61 0.93
C THR A 90 11.92 13.10 2.23
N GLU A 91 12.94 13.79 2.74
CA GLU A 91 13.60 13.47 4.01
C GLU A 91 12.63 13.57 5.19
N LEU A 92 11.84 14.64 5.25
CA LEU A 92 10.81 14.81 6.29
C LEU A 92 9.76 13.70 6.23
N MET A 93 9.35 13.29 5.04
CA MET A 93 8.38 12.21 4.88
C MET A 93 8.95 10.84 5.27
N ALA A 94 10.24 10.60 5.04
CA ALA A 94 10.90 9.38 5.53
C ALA A 94 10.92 9.33 7.06
N ILE A 95 11.19 10.45 7.74
CA ILE A 95 11.13 10.55 9.20
C ILE A 95 9.71 10.30 9.70
N ILE A 96 8.70 10.90 9.06
CA ILE A 96 7.29 10.72 9.45
C ILE A 96 6.88 9.25 9.44
N ASN A 97 7.31 8.52 8.40
CA ASN A 97 6.99 7.11 8.19
C ASN A 97 7.92 6.14 8.94
N THR A 98 8.82 6.63 9.78
CA THR A 98 9.71 5.76 10.56
C THR A 98 8.89 5.01 11.61
N ALA A 99 9.07 3.69 11.67
CA ALA A 99 8.48 2.82 12.67
C ALA A 99 9.57 1.98 13.34
N LEU A 100 9.25 1.38 14.50
CA LEU A 100 10.14 0.37 15.06
C LEU A 100 10.25 -0.83 14.10
N PRO A 101 11.43 -1.48 14.02
CA PRO A 101 11.57 -2.78 13.38
C PRO A 101 10.56 -3.79 13.93
N SER A 102 10.06 -4.69 13.08
CA SER A 102 9.03 -5.66 13.47
C SER A 102 9.41 -6.53 14.67
N ALA A 103 10.69 -6.92 14.77
CA ALA A 103 11.21 -7.67 15.90
C ALA A 103 11.17 -6.89 17.22
N GLU A 104 11.52 -5.60 17.20
CA GLU A 104 11.45 -4.73 18.37
C GLU A 104 10.00 -4.44 18.76
N TRP A 105 9.11 -4.24 17.78
CA TRP A 105 7.68 -4.08 18.03
C TRP A 105 7.06 -5.34 18.67
N ALA A 106 7.38 -6.52 18.16
CA ALA A 106 6.94 -7.79 18.76
C ALA A 106 7.45 -7.93 20.19
N LYS A 107 8.69 -7.49 20.46
CA LYS A 107 9.27 -7.50 21.80
C LYS A 107 8.56 -6.55 22.76
N VAL A 108 8.21 -5.34 22.31
CA VAL A 108 7.39 -4.39 23.08
C VAL A 108 6.05 -5.03 23.46
N GLN A 109 5.37 -5.68 22.51
CA GLN A 109 4.07 -6.32 22.77
C GLN A 109 4.19 -7.47 23.78
N GLU A 110 5.23 -8.30 23.66
CA GLU A 110 5.52 -9.38 24.62
C GLU A 110 5.73 -8.83 26.04
N LEU A 111 6.58 -7.81 26.17
CA LEU A 111 6.94 -7.22 27.45
C LEU A 111 5.79 -6.43 28.08
N TYR A 112 4.97 -5.77 27.25
CA TYR A 112 3.73 -5.13 27.70
C TYR A 112 2.78 -6.17 28.29
N GLY A 113 2.56 -7.30 27.61
CA GLY A 113 1.73 -8.40 28.13
C GLY A 113 2.24 -8.98 29.46
N LYS A 114 3.56 -9.11 29.61
CA LYS A 114 4.19 -9.53 30.89
C LYS A 114 4.04 -8.49 31.99
N THR A 115 4.04 -7.21 31.64
CA THR A 115 3.81 -6.10 32.58
C THR A 115 2.38 -6.13 33.10
N GLU A 116 1.39 -6.25 32.22
CA GLU A 116 -0.03 -6.38 32.58
C GLU A 116 -0.29 -7.65 33.43
N ALA A 117 0.40 -8.75 33.13
CA ALA A 117 0.31 -9.99 33.90
C ALA A 117 1.07 -9.95 35.24
N GLY A 118 1.88 -8.91 35.50
CA GLY A 118 2.73 -8.81 36.69
C GLY A 118 3.86 -9.85 36.76
N THR A 119 4.18 -10.51 35.64
CA THR A 119 5.20 -11.57 35.56
C THR A 119 6.54 -11.09 35.03
N ILE A 120 6.66 -9.79 34.71
CA ILE A 120 7.87 -9.21 34.14
C ILE A 120 9.03 -9.22 35.15
N SER A 121 10.19 -9.71 34.72
CA SER A 121 11.41 -9.66 35.53
C SER A 121 12.03 -8.25 35.53
N LYS A 122 12.95 -7.99 36.47
CA LYS A 122 13.66 -6.70 36.52
C LYS A 122 14.50 -6.42 35.26
N ALA A 123 15.08 -7.46 34.66
CA ALA A 123 15.87 -7.32 33.44
C ALA A 123 14.98 -6.98 32.24
N GLU A 124 13.85 -7.68 32.12
CA GLU A 124 12.84 -7.42 31.09
C GLU A 124 12.18 -6.05 31.24
N LEU A 125 11.94 -5.59 32.47
CA LEU A 125 11.40 -4.25 32.71
C LEU A 125 12.38 -3.15 32.27
N LYS A 126 13.68 -3.37 32.47
CA LYS A 126 14.72 -2.46 31.96
C LYS A 126 14.76 -2.46 30.43
N GLU A 127 14.66 -3.63 29.81
CA GLU A 127 14.59 -3.77 28.36
C GLU A 127 13.35 -3.08 27.78
N TYR A 128 12.20 -3.23 28.44
CA TYR A 128 10.96 -2.57 28.08
C TYR A 128 11.11 -1.04 28.11
N GLY A 129 11.73 -0.51 29.16
CA GLY A 129 12.03 0.92 29.27
C GLY A 129 12.87 1.46 28.11
N LEU A 130 13.93 0.74 27.72
CA LEU A 130 14.77 1.14 26.57
C LEU A 130 14.00 1.15 25.24
N LEU A 131 13.09 0.20 25.06
CA LEU A 131 12.25 0.14 23.86
C LEU A 131 11.20 1.26 23.85
N THR A 132 10.62 1.60 25.00
CA THR A 132 9.68 2.73 25.10
C THR A 132 10.39 4.06 24.87
N ASP A 133 11.60 4.25 25.40
CA ASP A 133 12.40 5.46 25.15
C ASP A 133 12.64 5.66 23.65
N LYS A 134 12.96 4.58 22.94
CA LYS A 134 13.15 4.60 21.48
C LYS A 134 11.85 4.95 20.74
N MET A 135 10.70 4.47 21.20
CA MET A 135 9.40 4.84 20.63
C MET A 135 9.07 6.32 20.83
N GLU A 136 9.40 6.86 22.01
CA GLU A 136 9.22 8.27 22.34
C GLU A 136 10.10 9.16 21.46
N GLU A 137 11.36 8.76 21.24
CA GLU A 137 12.26 9.46 20.31
C GLU A 137 11.71 9.48 18.88
N ILE A 138 11.24 8.33 18.37
CA ILE A 138 10.59 8.24 17.06
C ILE A 138 9.36 9.15 17.00
N ALA A 139 8.54 9.18 18.05
CA ALA A 139 7.35 10.03 18.11
C ALA A 139 7.71 11.52 18.13
N ALA A 140 8.72 11.92 18.89
CA ALA A 140 9.21 13.30 18.93
C ALA A 140 9.74 13.75 17.57
N ASN A 141 10.58 12.91 16.93
CA ASN A 141 11.10 13.18 15.59
C ASN A 141 9.99 13.27 14.54
N ARG A 142 8.96 12.42 14.64
CA ARG A 142 7.78 12.49 13.78
C ARG A 142 7.04 13.81 13.94
N LEU A 143 6.80 14.27 15.18
CA LEU A 143 6.12 15.55 15.42
C LEU A 143 6.92 16.74 14.89
N TYR A 144 8.25 16.72 15.07
CA TYR A 144 9.13 17.73 14.49
C TYR A 144 9.04 17.75 12.96
N ALA A 145 9.11 16.57 12.32
CA ALA A 145 9.05 16.48 10.86
C ALA A 145 7.69 16.92 10.28
N ILE A 146 6.58 16.62 10.98
CA ILE A 146 5.25 17.12 10.63
C ILE A 146 5.21 18.64 10.71
N ALA A 147 5.76 19.24 11.76
CA ALA A 147 5.78 20.69 11.93
C ALA A 147 6.58 21.38 10.81
N GLU A 148 7.75 20.84 10.46
CA GLU A 148 8.58 21.38 9.37
C GLU A 148 7.91 21.22 8.01
N LEU A 149 7.32 20.05 7.72
CA LEU A 149 6.62 19.84 6.46
C LEU A 149 5.37 20.73 6.33
N ALA A 150 4.67 20.97 7.43
CA ALA A 150 3.51 21.86 7.45
C ALA A 150 3.90 23.30 7.06
N LYS A 151 5.07 23.79 7.52
CA LYS A 151 5.63 25.09 7.10
C LYS A 151 5.87 25.13 5.59
N ILE A 152 6.52 24.10 5.02
CA ILE A 152 6.82 24.02 3.57
C ILE A 152 5.54 24.00 2.75
N LYS A 153 4.51 23.30 3.25
CA LYS A 153 3.21 23.18 2.58
C LYS A 153 2.25 24.33 2.90
N HIS A 154 2.69 25.34 3.66
CA HIS A 154 1.88 26.49 4.08
C HIS A 154 0.55 26.11 4.73
N MET A 155 0.57 25.10 5.59
CA MET A 155 -0.60 24.62 6.34
C MET A 155 -0.25 24.41 7.82
N THR A 156 -1.26 24.21 8.65
CA THR A 156 -1.05 23.82 10.05
C THR A 156 -0.64 22.35 10.15
N ALA A 157 0.08 21.99 11.22
CA ALA A 157 0.42 20.59 11.50
C ALA A 157 -0.82 19.69 11.56
N LYS A 158 -1.93 20.20 12.13
CA LYS A 158 -3.20 19.47 12.22
C LYS A 158 -3.82 19.20 10.85
N GLU A 159 -3.84 20.19 9.96
CA GLU A 159 -4.32 20.02 8.59
C GLU A 159 -3.46 19.03 7.81
N LEU A 160 -2.13 19.09 7.98
CA LEU A 160 -1.22 18.14 7.37
C LEU A 160 -1.47 16.72 7.87
N MET A 161 -1.59 16.53 9.20
CA MET A 161 -1.88 15.22 9.78
C MET A 161 -3.20 14.64 9.30
N ASN A 162 -4.25 15.47 9.16
CA ASN A 162 -5.52 15.06 8.56
C ASN A 162 -5.34 14.61 7.11
N LYS A 163 -4.59 15.39 6.31
CA LYS A 163 -4.34 15.11 4.90
C LYS A 163 -3.51 13.83 4.68
N LEU A 164 -2.60 13.53 5.61
CA LEU A 164 -1.78 12.33 5.58
C LEU A 164 -2.48 11.10 6.21
N GLY A 165 -3.70 11.25 6.74
CA GLY A 165 -4.40 10.16 7.42
C GLY A 165 -3.77 9.72 8.74
N LEU A 166 -2.96 10.59 9.37
CA LEU A 166 -2.26 10.31 10.63
C LEU A 166 -3.16 10.50 11.86
N ILE A 167 -4.27 11.22 11.70
CA ILE A 167 -5.31 11.31 12.72
C ILE A 167 -6.32 10.20 12.42
N LYS A 168 -6.36 9.16 13.27
CA LYS A 168 -7.50 8.25 13.28
C LYS A 168 -8.74 9.08 13.64
N PRO A 169 -9.89 8.92 12.96
CA PRO A 169 -11.14 9.47 13.48
C PRO A 169 -11.31 8.97 14.92
N ASN A 170 -11.64 9.88 15.85
CA ASN A 170 -11.86 9.56 17.25
C ASN A 170 -12.78 8.32 17.35
N ASN A 171 -12.20 7.14 17.60
CA ASN A 171 -12.95 6.07 18.22
C ASN A 171 -13.04 6.47 19.68
N VAL A 172 -14.10 7.22 19.98
CA VAL A 172 -14.63 7.34 21.32
C VAL A 172 -15.11 5.94 21.72
N ILE A 173 -14.86 5.64 23.00
CA ILE A 173 -15.18 4.44 23.80
C ILE A 173 -14.13 3.33 23.73
#